data_AF-A0AA88CV00-F1
#
_entry.id   AF-A0AA88CV00-F1
#
_cell.length_a   1.000
_cell.length_b   1.000
_cell.length_c   1.000
_cell.angle_alpha   90.00
_cell.angle_beta   90.00
_cell.angle_gamma   90.00
#
_symmetry.space_group_name_H-M   'P 1'
#
loop_
_entity.id
_entity.type
_entity.pdbx_description
1 polymer ?
#
loop_
_entity_poly.entity_id
_entity_poly.type
_entity_poly.pdbx_seq_one_letter_code
_entity_poly.pdbx_strand_id
1 'polypeptide(L)'
;MTFNDDEPIVAPQDDSTEEKPGTYGAGKTQMTIINQPEAPLEETELKVLLKLSGSGDNEDRFPVDIVAILDVSKSMNEEDKIGKLKIAMQFLIQKLSPIDRLSVVTFSTESKRLFPLRQITNNSQKEIIEKINALEVNGATNMADGLKTGLEVLRDRRLKNGRLGAIMLMSDGEQTIELGDAGHVDQLDNFPVHTFGFGSDAKPEVLKEIAEKSKGGTFSDVRDHNNLSKAFSQCLGGLLTVVVKDLNLTIAQVDEESKIKNVSAGNYPKTENDYSVTISFGELYNNEVLMVMVYLLLPKVESERNSDVLQVTYTYSSGKGKLFEAHPITAIVTRVEKATYKEEPKLILEENRLNTLKSVKEARVMADNMELEKAKEKVDEAQNLLEDVKAVDTKEIIKTLTYDLQQLSELMTTQKEYEEKGRPYALSFETSHERQRYAARGDIEKVRSFATPRMNAYLEEAKKFNEDPASK
;
A
#
# COMPACT_ATOMS: atom_id res chain seq x y z
N MET A 1 27.04 -11.15 -3.56
CA MET A 1 28.27 -10.33 -3.73
C MET A 1 28.19 -9.18 -2.73
N THR A 2 29.28 -8.61 -2.22
CA THR A 2 29.16 -7.50 -1.26
C THR A 2 28.98 -6.16 -1.99
N PHE A 3 27.86 -5.45 -1.77
CA PHE A 3 27.49 -4.22 -2.48
C PHE A 3 27.69 -2.94 -1.64
N ASN A 4 28.93 -2.70 -1.20
CA ASN A 4 29.28 -1.61 -0.27
C ASN A 4 29.93 -0.38 -0.94
N ASP A 5 29.53 -0.02 -2.16
CA ASP A 5 30.22 0.94 -3.04
C ASP A 5 29.53 2.31 -3.22
N ASP A 6 28.60 2.70 -2.34
CA ASP A 6 27.80 3.95 -2.42
C ASP A 6 28.57 5.30 -2.30
N GLU A 7 28.15 6.38 -2.98
CA GLU A 7 28.75 7.74 -2.88
C GLU A 7 28.32 8.55 -1.60
N PRO A 8 29.14 9.51 -1.09
CA PRO A 8 28.86 10.35 0.10
C PRO A 8 28.01 11.63 -0.16
N ILE A 9 27.23 12.12 0.85
CA ILE A 9 26.18 13.18 0.73
C ILE A 9 26.40 14.39 1.69
N VAL A 10 25.94 15.60 1.31
CA VAL A 10 25.93 16.88 2.09
C VAL A 10 24.48 17.35 2.37
N ALA A 11 24.18 17.95 3.54
CA ALA A 11 22.81 18.24 4.04
C ALA A 11 22.53 19.74 4.35
N PRO A 12 21.25 20.22 4.29
CA PRO A 12 20.79 21.48 4.92
C PRO A 12 19.78 21.29 6.10
N GLN A 13 19.61 22.32 6.94
CA GLN A 13 18.73 22.38 8.14
C GLN A 13 17.60 23.41 8.01
N ASP A 14 16.45 23.13 8.65
CA ASP A 14 15.32 24.07 8.84
C ASP A 14 14.53 23.84 10.17
N ASP A 15 13.73 24.85 10.59
CA ASP A 15 13.16 25.02 11.95
C ASP A 15 11.64 25.40 12.03
N SER A 16 10.89 24.67 12.87
CA SER A 16 9.66 24.97 13.67
C SER A 16 8.23 25.25 13.09
N THR A 17 7.19 24.75 13.80
CA THR A 17 5.73 25.08 13.71
C THR A 17 4.97 24.89 15.06
N GLU A 18 3.79 25.53 15.23
CA GLU A 18 2.81 25.41 16.36
C GLU A 18 1.35 25.17 15.86
N GLU A 19 0.46 24.53 16.67
CA GLU A 19 -0.92 24.08 16.33
C GLU A 19 -2.06 24.45 17.36
N LYS A 20 -3.34 24.21 16.97
CA LYS A 20 -4.65 24.55 17.64
C LYS A 20 -5.60 23.32 17.84
N PRO A 21 -6.72 23.41 18.62
CA PRO A 21 -7.42 22.25 19.23
C PRO A 21 -8.64 21.67 18.49
N GLY A 22 -8.96 20.39 18.78
CA GLY A 22 -10.12 19.61 18.27
C GLY A 22 -9.75 18.52 17.25
N THR A 23 -8.52 18.61 16.77
CA THR A 23 -7.73 17.66 16.02
C THR A 23 -6.51 17.38 16.90
N TYR A 24 -6.16 16.13 17.17
CA TYR A 24 -4.89 15.83 17.82
C TYR A 24 -3.82 15.77 16.73
N GLY A 25 -3.42 16.95 16.24
CA GLY A 25 -2.21 17.10 15.46
C GLY A 25 -1.04 16.96 16.40
N ALA A 26 -0.18 15.99 16.13
CA ALA A 26 1.02 15.79 16.93
C ALA A 26 2.13 15.28 16.02
N GLY A 27 3.04 16.18 15.68
CA GLY A 27 4.10 15.91 14.70
C GLY A 27 3.52 15.71 13.29
N LYS A 28 3.85 14.57 12.65
CA LYS A 28 3.50 14.29 11.25
C LYS A 28 2.24 13.43 11.04
N THR A 29 1.36 13.38 12.04
CA THR A 29 0.17 12.51 12.05
C THR A 29 -1.05 13.19 12.67
N GLN A 30 -2.24 12.76 12.23
CA GLN A 30 -3.53 13.13 12.81
C GLN A 30 -4.34 11.86 13.12
N MET A 31 -4.82 11.72 14.35
CA MET A 31 -5.70 10.63 14.78
C MET A 31 -7.13 11.14 15.00
N THR A 32 -8.12 10.35 14.61
CA THR A 32 -9.55 10.57 14.88
C THR A 32 -10.18 9.27 15.35
N ILE A 33 -11.01 9.34 16.39
CA ILE A 33 -11.81 8.22 16.90
C ILE A 33 -13.27 8.48 16.56
N ILE A 34 -13.95 7.49 16.00
CA ILE A 34 -15.35 7.56 15.58
C ILE A 34 -16.08 6.38 16.23
N ASN A 35 -17.06 6.67 17.08
CA ASN A 35 -17.91 5.68 17.74
C ASN A 35 -19.29 6.28 18.03
N GLN A 36 -20.25 5.43 18.39
CA GLN A 36 -21.53 5.91 18.91
C GLN A 36 -21.30 6.65 20.25
N PRO A 37 -21.91 7.82 20.47
CA PRO A 37 -21.69 8.62 21.69
C PRO A 37 -22.40 8.05 22.91
N GLU A 38 -23.45 7.25 22.71
CA GLU A 38 -24.25 6.63 23.77
C GLU A 38 -24.21 5.11 23.66
N ALA A 39 -24.29 4.42 24.79
CA ALA A 39 -24.52 2.98 24.85
C ALA A 39 -25.48 2.62 26.00
N PRO A 40 -26.30 1.57 25.88
CA PRO A 40 -27.24 1.17 26.92
C PRO A 40 -26.50 0.71 28.19
N LEU A 41 -27.14 0.78 29.36
CA LEU A 41 -26.58 0.27 30.62
C LEU A 41 -26.32 -1.25 30.59
N GLU A 42 -27.08 -2.01 29.81
CA GLU A 42 -26.89 -3.46 29.64
C GLU A 42 -25.59 -3.79 28.88
N GLU A 43 -25.18 -5.05 28.94
CA GLU A 43 -24.06 -5.55 28.14
C GLU A 43 -24.35 -5.36 26.65
N THR A 44 -23.39 -4.79 25.92
CA THR A 44 -23.60 -4.40 24.51
C THR A 44 -22.29 -4.36 23.74
N GLU A 45 -22.36 -4.61 22.43
CA GLU A 45 -21.21 -4.45 21.54
C GLU A 45 -21.11 -3.02 21.03
N LEU A 46 -19.89 -2.47 21.07
CA LEU A 46 -19.57 -1.15 20.53
C LEU A 46 -18.54 -1.27 19.42
N LYS A 47 -18.81 -0.61 18.28
CA LYS A 47 -17.86 -0.45 17.18
C LYS A 47 -17.13 0.89 17.32
N VAL A 48 -15.80 0.87 17.21
CA VAL A 48 -14.94 2.06 17.27
C VAL A 48 -14.01 2.08 16.06
N LEU A 49 -14.13 3.10 15.21
CA LEU A 49 -13.29 3.32 14.05
C LEU A 49 -12.19 4.32 14.39
N LEU A 50 -10.95 3.85 14.30
CA LEU A 50 -9.76 4.68 14.43
C LEU A 50 -9.30 5.07 13.03
N LYS A 51 -9.10 6.37 12.81
CA LYS A 51 -8.56 6.91 11.56
C LYS A 51 -7.25 7.63 11.88
N LEU A 52 -6.16 7.15 11.29
CA LEU A 52 -4.83 7.74 11.41
C LEU A 52 -4.37 8.21 10.03
N SER A 53 -4.01 9.49 9.90
CA SER A 53 -3.56 10.06 8.64
C SER A 53 -2.20 10.74 8.75
N GLY A 54 -1.41 10.64 7.68
CA GLY A 54 -0.14 11.38 7.57
C GLY A 54 -0.41 12.84 7.26
N SER A 55 0.25 13.74 8.00
CA SER A 55 0.13 15.19 7.85
C SER A 55 1.52 15.79 7.89
N GLY A 56 2.00 16.35 6.78
CA GLY A 56 3.30 17.01 6.75
C GLY A 56 3.59 17.67 5.42
N ASP A 57 4.67 18.45 5.36
CA ASP A 57 5.10 19.07 4.11
C ASP A 57 5.92 18.09 3.27
N ASN A 58 5.66 18.08 1.96
CA ASN A 58 6.38 17.21 1.02
C ASN A 58 7.87 17.57 0.90
N GLU A 59 8.25 18.79 1.30
CA GLU A 59 9.66 19.25 1.30
C GLU A 59 10.49 18.56 2.39
N ASP A 60 9.82 17.96 3.37
CA ASP A 60 10.40 17.48 4.62
C ASP A 60 10.36 15.93 4.69
N ARG A 61 10.46 15.29 3.52
CA ARG A 61 10.41 13.83 3.31
C ARG A 61 11.74 13.15 3.59
N PHE A 62 11.70 11.84 3.83
CA PHE A 62 12.92 11.04 3.88
C PHE A 62 13.59 10.95 2.49
N PRO A 63 14.93 11.00 2.42
CA PRO A 63 15.66 10.51 1.27
C PRO A 63 15.40 9.02 1.05
N VAL A 64 15.25 8.60 -0.21
CA VAL A 64 14.95 7.21 -0.55
C VAL A 64 16.09 6.52 -1.29
N ASP A 65 16.24 5.23 -1.04
CA ASP A 65 17.09 4.30 -1.78
C ASP A 65 16.17 3.32 -2.51
N ILE A 66 16.04 3.50 -3.82
CA ILE A 66 15.18 2.66 -4.66
C ILE A 66 16.04 1.64 -5.39
N VAL A 67 15.62 0.37 -5.34
CA VAL A 67 16.13 -0.66 -6.24
C VAL A 67 15.03 -1.05 -7.21
N ALA A 68 15.22 -0.72 -8.48
CA ALA A 68 14.35 -1.19 -9.55
C ALA A 68 14.86 -2.55 -10.05
N ILE A 69 14.01 -3.57 -9.94
CA ILE A 69 14.28 -4.94 -10.40
C ILE A 69 13.47 -5.16 -11.66
N LEU A 70 14.17 -5.28 -12.79
CA LEU A 70 13.61 -5.19 -14.12
C LEU A 70 13.78 -6.49 -14.88
N ASP A 71 12.68 -7.04 -15.36
CA ASP A 71 12.68 -8.17 -16.29
C ASP A 71 13.24 -7.73 -17.65
N VAL A 72 14.25 -8.45 -18.13
CA VAL A 72 14.81 -8.28 -19.48
C VAL A 72 14.82 -9.62 -20.23
N SER A 73 13.92 -10.53 -19.86
CA SER A 73 13.70 -11.80 -20.55
C SER A 73 13.18 -11.60 -21.99
N LYS A 74 13.14 -12.67 -22.78
CA LYS A 74 12.70 -12.60 -24.18
C LYS A 74 11.24 -12.16 -24.36
N SER A 75 10.34 -12.43 -23.41
CA SER A 75 8.93 -12.01 -23.48
C SER A 75 8.80 -10.48 -23.52
N MET A 76 9.74 -9.77 -22.90
CA MET A 76 9.79 -8.30 -22.93
C MET A 76 10.03 -7.71 -24.33
N ASN A 77 10.33 -8.53 -25.35
CA ASN A 77 10.41 -8.07 -26.74
C ASN A 77 9.03 -7.95 -27.40
N GLU A 78 8.02 -8.62 -26.86
CA GLU A 78 6.66 -8.62 -27.40
C GLU A 78 6.01 -7.26 -27.18
N GLU A 79 5.28 -6.77 -28.19
CA GLU A 79 4.56 -5.49 -28.16
C GLU A 79 5.37 -4.27 -27.67
N ASP A 80 6.70 -4.30 -27.84
CA ASP A 80 7.61 -3.25 -27.35
C ASP A 80 7.54 -3.03 -25.81
N LYS A 81 7.24 -4.09 -25.04
CA LYS A 81 7.24 -4.09 -23.56
C LYS A 81 8.52 -3.47 -22.98
N ILE A 82 9.69 -3.83 -23.50
CA ILE A 82 10.98 -3.27 -23.08
C ILE A 82 11.10 -1.77 -23.38
N GLY A 83 10.58 -1.28 -24.51
CA GLY A 83 10.55 0.14 -24.84
C GLY A 83 9.69 0.93 -23.87
N LYS A 84 8.52 0.40 -23.50
CA LYS A 84 7.64 1.00 -22.49
C LYS A 84 8.27 1.00 -21.10
N LEU A 85 9.00 -0.06 -20.75
CA LEU A 85 9.79 -0.09 -19.52
C LEU A 85 10.85 1.02 -19.48
N LYS A 86 11.58 1.22 -20.59
CA LYS A 86 12.57 2.29 -20.69
C LYS A 86 11.93 3.67 -20.47
N ILE A 87 10.78 3.93 -21.08
CA ILE A 87 10.03 5.19 -20.90
C ILE A 87 9.60 5.36 -19.45
N ALA A 88 9.03 4.33 -18.82
CA ALA A 88 8.61 4.38 -17.42
C ALA A 88 9.79 4.64 -16.46
N MET A 89 10.94 4.02 -16.72
CA MET A 89 12.17 4.25 -15.95
C MET A 89 12.72 5.65 -16.13
N GLN A 90 12.69 6.21 -17.35
CA GLN A 90 13.08 7.60 -17.59
C GLN A 90 12.22 8.57 -16.78
N PHE A 91 10.90 8.38 -16.76
CA PHE A 91 10.00 9.18 -15.94
C PHE A 91 10.38 9.07 -14.45
N LEU A 92 10.58 7.85 -13.95
CA LEU A 92 10.99 7.61 -12.56
C LEU A 92 12.27 8.37 -12.22
N ILE A 93 13.30 8.24 -13.06
CA ILE A 93 14.60 8.89 -12.87
C ILE A 93 14.47 10.42 -12.88
N GLN A 94 13.54 11.00 -13.67
CA GLN A 94 13.30 12.44 -13.71
C GLN A 94 12.61 12.99 -12.45
N LYS A 95 11.88 12.16 -11.71
CA LYS A 95 11.21 12.57 -10.46
C LYS A 95 12.05 12.40 -9.21
N LEU A 96 13.14 11.65 -9.30
CA LEU A 96 14.12 11.54 -8.21
C LEU A 96 14.95 12.83 -8.11
N SER A 97 15.35 13.17 -6.90
CA SER A 97 16.17 14.36 -6.62
C SER A 97 17.58 13.96 -6.14
N PRO A 98 18.52 14.91 -6.01
CA PRO A 98 19.90 14.61 -5.57
C PRO A 98 20.02 13.97 -4.18
N ILE A 99 18.98 14.07 -3.33
CA ILE A 99 18.97 13.37 -2.04
C ILE A 99 18.65 11.88 -2.18
N ASP A 100 18.05 11.44 -3.29
CA ASP A 100 17.64 10.06 -3.54
C ASP A 100 18.74 9.25 -4.24
N ARG A 101 18.72 7.94 -4.04
CA ARG A 101 19.60 6.98 -4.72
C ARG A 101 18.80 5.95 -5.49
N LEU A 102 19.30 5.56 -6.65
CA LEU A 102 18.76 4.49 -7.48
C LEU A 102 19.83 3.45 -7.75
N SER A 103 19.43 2.19 -7.71
CA SER A 103 20.15 1.06 -8.31
C SER A 103 19.18 0.31 -9.22
N VAL A 104 19.69 -0.23 -10.32
CA VAL A 104 18.90 -1.06 -11.22
C VAL A 104 19.52 -2.45 -11.28
N VAL A 105 18.69 -3.43 -11.00
CA VAL A 105 18.99 -4.86 -11.16
C VAL A 105 18.14 -5.35 -12.31
N THR A 106 18.77 -5.91 -13.34
CA THR A 106 18.05 -6.61 -14.40
C THR A 106 18.11 -8.10 -14.14
N PHE A 107 17.08 -8.84 -14.50
CA PHE A 107 17.14 -10.30 -14.49
C PHE A 107 16.67 -10.89 -15.81
N SER A 108 17.35 -11.96 -16.21
CA SER A 108 16.88 -12.90 -17.22
C SER A 108 17.17 -14.32 -16.73
N THR A 109 18.07 -15.07 -17.34
CA THR A 109 18.57 -16.34 -16.78
C THR A 109 19.35 -16.12 -15.48
N GLU A 110 20.09 -15.01 -15.42
CA GLU A 110 20.85 -14.55 -14.26
C GLU A 110 20.49 -13.09 -13.97
N SER A 111 20.68 -12.66 -12.72
CA SER A 111 20.54 -11.27 -12.33
C SER A 111 21.85 -10.50 -12.47
N LYS A 112 21.73 -9.22 -12.82
CA LYS A 112 22.86 -8.31 -12.98
C LYS A 112 22.52 -6.93 -12.43
N ARG A 113 23.36 -6.43 -11.53
CA ARG A 113 23.32 -5.04 -11.08
C ARG A 113 23.95 -4.15 -12.16
N LEU A 114 23.19 -3.26 -12.79
CA LEU A 114 23.66 -2.37 -13.85
C LEU A 114 24.63 -1.28 -13.33
N PHE A 115 24.37 -0.81 -12.11
CA PHE A 115 25.16 0.17 -11.38
C PHE A 115 24.81 0.10 -9.88
N PRO A 116 25.74 0.47 -8.98
CA PRO A 116 25.47 0.54 -7.54
C PRO A 116 24.41 1.59 -7.19
N LEU A 117 24.03 1.72 -5.91
CA LEU A 117 23.16 2.83 -5.48
C LEU A 117 23.86 4.17 -5.74
N ARG A 118 23.40 4.90 -6.74
CA ARG A 118 23.93 6.20 -7.15
C ARG A 118 22.96 7.32 -6.82
N GLN A 119 23.48 8.44 -6.33
CA GLN A 119 22.66 9.64 -6.16
C GLN A 119 22.18 10.15 -7.52
N ILE A 120 20.97 10.73 -7.57
CA ILE A 120 20.40 11.29 -8.80
C ILE A 120 20.75 12.77 -8.92
N THR A 121 21.99 13.04 -9.32
CA THR A 121 22.46 14.36 -9.75
C THR A 121 22.17 14.57 -11.23
N ASN A 122 22.25 15.82 -11.72
CA ASN A 122 22.08 16.11 -13.16
C ASN A 122 23.04 15.32 -14.07
N ASN A 123 24.24 14.99 -13.59
CA ASN A 123 25.23 14.23 -14.36
C ASN A 123 24.92 12.73 -14.33
N SER A 124 24.75 12.16 -13.13
CA SER A 124 24.45 10.72 -12.99
C SER A 124 23.10 10.35 -13.59
N GLN A 125 22.13 11.26 -13.58
CA GLN A 125 20.84 11.09 -14.25
C GLN A 125 21.01 10.77 -15.74
N LYS A 126 21.85 11.53 -16.47
CA LYS A 126 22.09 11.28 -17.90
C LYS A 126 22.73 9.92 -18.14
N GLU A 127 23.77 9.60 -17.36
CA GLU A 127 24.48 8.32 -17.47
C GLU A 127 23.55 7.12 -17.16
N ILE A 128 22.67 7.26 -16.17
CA ILE A 128 21.69 6.23 -15.83
C ILE A 128 20.68 6.06 -16.97
N ILE A 129 20.17 7.16 -17.54
CA ILE A 129 19.24 7.10 -18.68
C ILE A 129 19.89 6.42 -19.89
N GLU A 130 21.17 6.71 -20.18
CA GLU A 130 21.92 6.03 -21.24
C GLU A 130 22.01 4.52 -21.00
N LYS A 131 22.29 4.09 -19.75
CA LYS A 131 22.31 2.66 -19.39
C LYS A 131 20.94 2.01 -19.52
N ILE A 132 19.86 2.69 -19.14
CA ILE A 132 18.49 2.20 -19.34
C ILE A 132 18.17 2.05 -20.82
N ASN A 133 18.55 3.01 -21.65
CA ASN A 133 18.31 2.96 -23.10
C ASN A 133 19.08 1.82 -23.78
N ALA A 134 20.24 1.45 -23.25
CA ALA A 134 21.05 0.33 -23.70
C ALA A 134 20.56 -1.06 -23.23
N LEU A 135 19.43 -1.15 -22.50
CA LEU A 135 18.89 -2.45 -22.11
C LEU A 135 18.45 -3.27 -23.34
N GLU A 136 18.81 -4.54 -23.33
CA GLU A 136 18.48 -5.51 -24.37
C GLU A 136 17.86 -6.75 -23.76
N VAL A 137 16.86 -7.28 -24.45
CA VAL A 137 16.14 -8.50 -24.06
C VAL A 137 16.99 -9.73 -24.35
N ASN A 138 17.07 -10.66 -23.38
CA ASN A 138 17.81 -11.91 -23.53
C ASN A 138 17.36 -12.95 -22.49
N GLY A 139 17.71 -14.21 -22.68
CA GLY A 139 17.61 -15.23 -21.63
C GLY A 139 16.18 -15.66 -21.24
N ALA A 140 16.11 -16.36 -20.10
CA ALA A 140 14.89 -16.85 -19.44
C ALA A 140 14.43 -15.88 -18.34
N THR A 141 13.61 -16.33 -17.39
CA THR A 141 12.99 -15.48 -16.35
C THR A 141 13.30 -16.00 -14.94
N ASN A 142 14.41 -15.55 -14.34
CA ASN A 142 14.85 -15.89 -12.99
C ASN A 142 14.59 -14.74 -12.01
N MET A 143 13.31 -14.58 -11.66
CA MET A 143 12.88 -13.52 -10.74
C MET A 143 13.45 -13.69 -9.32
N ALA A 144 13.66 -14.93 -8.87
CA ALA A 144 14.20 -15.21 -7.55
C ALA A 144 15.61 -14.65 -7.37
N ASP A 145 16.48 -14.84 -8.37
CA ASP A 145 17.83 -14.28 -8.37
C ASP A 145 17.81 -12.74 -8.45
N GLY A 146 16.91 -12.18 -9.28
CA GLY A 146 16.67 -10.74 -9.35
C GLY A 146 16.29 -10.13 -7.99
N LEU A 147 15.29 -10.73 -7.32
CA LEU A 147 14.81 -10.31 -6.01
C LEU A 147 15.92 -10.41 -4.95
N LYS A 148 16.65 -11.52 -4.92
CA LYS A 148 17.77 -11.72 -3.99
C LYS A 148 18.86 -10.66 -4.18
N THR A 149 19.28 -10.41 -5.43
CA THR A 149 20.27 -9.38 -5.73
C THR A 149 19.79 -7.98 -5.35
N GLY A 150 18.52 -7.65 -5.60
CA GLY A 150 17.97 -6.36 -5.19
C GLY A 150 17.91 -6.16 -3.68
N LEU A 151 17.57 -7.21 -2.93
CA LEU A 151 17.63 -7.21 -1.47
C LEU A 151 19.06 -7.08 -0.95
N GLU A 152 20.02 -7.80 -1.55
CA GLU A 152 21.46 -7.67 -1.23
C GLU A 152 21.95 -6.23 -1.42
N VAL A 153 21.53 -5.53 -2.49
CA VAL A 153 21.87 -4.11 -2.71
C VAL A 153 21.38 -3.23 -1.56
N LEU A 154 20.15 -3.42 -1.09
CA LEU A 154 19.64 -2.65 0.06
C LEU A 154 20.31 -3.07 1.37
N ARG A 155 20.59 -4.36 1.58
CA ARG A 155 21.25 -4.88 2.79
C ARG A 155 22.65 -4.34 2.96
N ASP A 156 23.42 -4.27 1.88
CA ASP A 156 24.85 -3.95 1.92
C ASP A 156 25.15 -2.45 1.84
N ARG A 157 24.11 -1.63 1.64
CA ARG A 157 24.26 -0.17 1.56
C ARG A 157 24.95 0.39 2.81
N ARG A 158 25.92 1.28 2.60
CA ARG A 158 26.75 1.84 3.69
C ARG A 158 25.97 2.81 4.55
N LEU A 159 25.16 3.65 3.90
CA LEU A 159 24.33 4.67 4.56
C LEU A 159 22.90 4.16 4.68
N LYS A 160 22.53 3.71 5.88
CA LYS A 160 21.18 3.21 6.20
C LYS A 160 20.36 4.21 7.03
N ASN A 161 21.03 4.96 7.91
CA ASN A 161 20.38 5.82 8.89
C ASN A 161 19.75 7.05 8.22
N GLY A 162 18.51 7.35 8.58
CA GLY A 162 17.77 8.50 8.05
C GLY A 162 17.29 8.34 6.61
N ARG A 163 17.40 7.14 6.01
CA ARG A 163 16.98 6.86 4.63
C ARG A 163 16.01 5.69 4.58
N LEU A 164 15.05 5.75 3.68
CA LEU A 164 14.13 4.65 3.40
C LEU A 164 14.67 3.79 2.27
N GLY A 165 14.41 2.49 2.30
CA GLY A 165 14.77 1.57 1.24
C GLY A 165 13.51 0.95 0.67
N ALA A 166 13.35 0.92 -0.65
CA ALA A 166 12.21 0.29 -1.30
C ALA A 166 12.63 -0.44 -2.57
N ILE A 167 11.93 -1.53 -2.88
CA ILE A 167 12.12 -2.29 -4.12
C ILE A 167 10.90 -2.08 -5.01
N MET A 168 11.14 -1.78 -6.28
CA MET A 168 10.14 -1.82 -7.34
C MET A 168 10.49 -2.98 -8.27
N LEU A 169 9.75 -4.08 -8.17
CA LEU A 169 9.96 -5.28 -8.98
C LEU A 169 8.93 -5.34 -10.09
N MET A 170 9.38 -5.55 -11.31
CA MET A 170 8.52 -5.64 -12.48
C MET A 170 8.83 -6.92 -13.26
N SER A 171 7.80 -7.63 -13.67
CA SER A 171 7.90 -8.82 -14.51
C SER A 171 6.68 -8.99 -15.39
N ASP A 172 6.92 -9.49 -16.61
CA ASP A 172 5.90 -9.71 -17.63
C ASP A 172 5.58 -11.18 -17.90
N GLY A 173 6.25 -12.12 -17.22
CA GLY A 173 6.21 -13.53 -17.61
C GLY A 173 6.28 -14.52 -16.45
N GLU A 174 6.15 -15.79 -16.80
CA GLU A 174 6.29 -16.90 -15.85
C GLU A 174 7.75 -17.04 -15.41
N GLN A 175 7.96 -17.17 -14.10
CA GLN A 175 9.27 -17.58 -13.61
C GLN A 175 9.60 -18.95 -14.17
N THR A 176 10.82 -19.14 -14.63
CA THR A 176 11.31 -20.47 -14.98
C THR A 176 11.53 -21.23 -13.68
N ILE A 177 10.57 -22.08 -13.30
CA ILE A 177 10.50 -22.76 -11.98
C ILE A 177 11.83 -23.48 -11.65
N GLU A 178 12.51 -24.03 -12.65
CA GLU A 178 13.82 -24.70 -12.49
C GLU A 178 14.94 -23.76 -11.99
N LEU A 179 14.78 -22.45 -12.13
CA LEU A 179 15.75 -21.42 -11.74
C LEU A 179 15.49 -20.84 -10.33
N GLY A 180 14.38 -21.22 -9.69
CA GLY A 180 14.02 -20.82 -8.34
C GLY A 180 12.62 -20.25 -8.23
N ASP A 181 12.11 -20.23 -7.00
CA ASP A 181 10.78 -19.69 -6.67
C ASP A 181 10.93 -18.40 -5.85
N ALA A 182 10.60 -17.26 -6.46
CA ALA A 182 10.72 -15.97 -5.78
C ALA A 182 9.70 -15.79 -4.65
N GLY A 183 8.60 -16.55 -4.65
CA GLY A 183 7.64 -16.58 -3.56
C GLY A 183 8.26 -17.15 -2.28
N HIS A 184 9.24 -18.05 -2.38
CA HIS A 184 9.91 -18.70 -1.25
C HIS A 184 11.19 -18.01 -0.77
N VAL A 185 11.40 -16.74 -1.12
CA VAL A 185 12.53 -15.96 -0.57
C VAL A 185 12.20 -15.57 0.88
N ASP A 186 12.70 -16.38 1.83
CA ASP A 186 12.35 -16.34 3.27
C ASP A 186 12.68 -15.04 4.01
N GLN A 187 13.50 -14.16 3.43
CA GLN A 187 14.00 -12.97 4.10
C GLN A 187 13.89 -11.74 3.18
N LEU A 188 12.78 -11.01 3.27
CA LEU A 188 12.59 -9.71 2.60
C LEU A 188 13.06 -8.52 3.47
N ASP A 189 13.70 -8.79 4.61
CA ASP A 189 14.47 -7.85 5.43
C ASP A 189 13.81 -6.51 5.79
N ASN A 190 12.48 -6.52 5.95
CA ASN A 190 11.67 -5.35 6.30
C ASN A 190 11.68 -4.21 5.27
N PHE A 191 12.03 -4.45 4.00
CA PHE A 191 11.81 -3.47 2.92
C PHE A 191 10.43 -3.67 2.28
N PRO A 192 9.71 -2.61 1.91
CA PRO A 192 8.58 -2.72 1.00
C PRO A 192 9.05 -3.18 -0.38
N VAL A 193 8.41 -4.23 -0.91
CA VAL A 193 8.58 -4.69 -2.29
C VAL A 193 7.28 -4.43 -3.04
N HIS A 194 7.29 -3.42 -3.90
CA HIS A 194 6.18 -3.10 -4.79
C HIS A 194 6.36 -3.86 -6.09
N THR A 195 5.41 -4.74 -6.40
CA THR A 195 5.46 -5.62 -7.57
C THR A 195 4.49 -5.15 -8.65
N PHE A 196 4.91 -5.20 -9.91
CA PHE A 196 4.11 -4.83 -11.07
C PHE A 196 4.04 -6.02 -12.02
N GLY A 197 2.83 -6.57 -12.21
CA GLY A 197 2.57 -7.58 -13.24
C GLY A 197 2.30 -6.88 -14.56
N PHE A 198 3.16 -7.10 -15.55
CA PHE A 198 3.14 -6.36 -16.81
C PHE A 198 2.62 -7.22 -17.97
N GLY A 199 1.48 -6.85 -18.55
CA GLY A 199 0.83 -7.66 -19.58
C GLY A 199 0.14 -8.92 -19.02
N SER A 200 -0.41 -9.74 -19.91
CA SER A 200 -1.24 -10.90 -19.57
C SER A 200 -0.46 -12.13 -19.11
N ASP A 201 0.83 -12.22 -19.44
CA ASP A 201 1.64 -13.43 -19.20
C ASP A 201 2.30 -13.44 -17.82
N ALA A 202 2.17 -12.34 -17.07
CA ALA A 202 2.68 -12.21 -15.71
C ALA A 202 2.01 -13.24 -14.79
N LYS A 203 2.73 -13.68 -13.75
CA LYS A 203 2.20 -14.54 -12.68
C LYS A 203 1.79 -13.70 -11.47
N PRO A 204 0.54 -13.21 -11.41
CA PRO A 204 0.13 -12.27 -10.37
C PRO A 204 0.17 -12.88 -8.98
N GLU A 205 0.01 -14.19 -8.83
CA GLU A 205 0.05 -14.88 -7.54
C GLU A 205 1.42 -14.77 -6.89
N VAL A 206 2.49 -15.02 -7.66
CA VAL A 206 3.86 -14.96 -7.14
C VAL A 206 4.26 -13.52 -6.81
N LEU A 207 3.89 -12.57 -7.68
CA LEU A 207 4.14 -11.15 -7.45
C LEU A 207 3.40 -10.65 -6.20
N LYS A 208 2.12 -11.02 -6.05
CA LYS A 208 1.32 -10.73 -4.87
C LYS A 208 1.90 -11.35 -3.61
N GLU A 209 2.36 -12.60 -3.67
CA GLU A 209 3.00 -13.27 -2.53
C GLU A 209 4.29 -12.54 -2.09
N ILE A 210 5.14 -12.12 -3.03
CA ILE A 210 6.33 -11.30 -2.73
C ILE A 210 5.92 -10.00 -2.03
N ALA A 211 4.94 -9.27 -2.58
CA ALA A 211 4.49 -8.00 -2.02
C ALA A 211 3.91 -8.16 -0.61
N GLU A 212 3.12 -9.21 -0.37
CA GLU A 212 2.51 -9.50 0.93
C GLU A 212 3.53 -9.87 2.00
N LYS A 213 4.53 -10.69 1.65
CA LYS A 213 5.61 -11.07 2.58
C LYS A 213 6.52 -9.88 2.92
N SER A 214 6.50 -8.82 2.11
CA SER A 214 7.29 -7.61 2.33
C SER A 214 6.62 -6.62 3.29
N LYS A 215 7.39 -5.72 3.92
CA LYS A 215 6.87 -4.75 4.89
C LYS A 215 6.28 -3.54 4.15
N GLY A 216 4.98 -3.62 3.83
CA GLY A 216 4.23 -2.51 3.22
C GLY A 216 4.25 -2.47 1.68
N GLY A 217 4.72 -3.55 1.04
CA GLY A 217 4.65 -3.72 -0.41
C GLY A 217 3.22 -3.85 -0.93
N THR A 218 3.07 -3.59 -2.23
CA THR A 218 1.80 -3.67 -2.95
C THR A 218 1.98 -4.37 -4.29
N PHE A 219 0.95 -5.09 -4.74
CA PHE A 219 0.89 -5.69 -6.07
C PHE A 219 -0.03 -4.87 -6.98
N SER A 220 0.49 -4.47 -8.13
CA SER A 220 -0.21 -3.69 -9.16
C SER A 220 -0.33 -4.49 -10.46
N ASP A 221 -1.57 -4.64 -10.94
CA ASP A 221 -1.92 -5.20 -12.24
C ASP A 221 -1.82 -4.11 -13.32
N VAL A 222 -0.92 -4.29 -14.29
CA VAL A 222 -0.66 -3.34 -15.39
C VAL A 222 -0.80 -4.08 -16.72
N ARG A 223 -1.94 -3.91 -17.39
CA ARG A 223 -2.27 -4.69 -18.59
C ARG A 223 -1.85 -4.00 -19.88
N ASP A 224 -2.18 -2.73 -20.04
CA ASP A 224 -1.77 -1.95 -21.20
C ASP A 224 -0.30 -1.55 -21.02
N HIS A 225 0.50 -1.95 -22.00
CA HIS A 225 1.91 -1.63 -22.06
C HIS A 225 2.19 -0.11 -21.98
N ASN A 226 1.24 0.74 -22.39
CA ASN A 226 1.35 2.20 -22.29
C ASN A 226 1.11 2.76 -20.87
N ASN A 227 0.58 1.96 -19.95
CA ASN A 227 0.21 2.41 -18.61
C ASN A 227 1.27 2.12 -17.54
N LEU A 228 2.40 1.52 -17.91
CA LEU A 228 3.48 1.24 -16.97
C LEU A 228 4.03 2.50 -16.29
N SER A 229 4.27 3.58 -17.05
CA SER A 229 4.69 4.87 -16.48
C SER A 229 3.69 5.40 -15.46
N LYS A 230 2.38 5.17 -15.68
CA LYS A 230 1.31 5.57 -14.77
C LYS A 230 1.37 4.76 -13.47
N ALA A 231 1.55 3.45 -13.55
CA ALA A 231 1.68 2.61 -12.36
C ALA A 231 2.93 2.97 -11.54
N PHE A 232 4.07 3.16 -12.20
CA PHE A 232 5.33 3.56 -11.57
C PHE A 232 5.23 4.93 -10.94
N SER A 233 4.61 5.91 -11.62
CA SER A 233 4.47 7.26 -11.11
C SER A 233 3.64 7.30 -9.82
N GLN A 234 2.61 6.48 -9.71
CA GLN A 234 1.76 6.42 -8.52
C GLN A 234 2.48 5.76 -7.35
N CYS A 235 3.22 4.66 -7.58
CA CYS A 235 4.06 4.06 -6.55
C CYS A 235 5.13 5.07 -6.06
N LEU A 236 5.81 5.74 -6.99
CA LEU A 236 6.82 6.74 -6.68
C LEU A 236 6.24 7.95 -5.92
N GLY A 237 5.01 8.35 -6.24
CA GLY A 237 4.30 9.41 -5.52
C GLY A 237 4.10 9.08 -4.04
N GLY A 238 3.90 7.81 -3.69
CA GLY A 238 3.88 7.34 -2.29
C GLY A 238 5.27 7.32 -1.65
N LEU A 239 6.25 6.68 -2.32
CA LEU A 239 7.61 6.54 -1.81
C LEU A 239 8.29 7.91 -1.54
N LEU A 240 8.04 8.89 -2.39
CA LEU A 240 8.56 10.26 -2.23
C LEU A 240 7.68 11.14 -1.34
N THR A 241 6.74 10.57 -0.57
CA THR A 241 5.93 11.32 0.40
C THR A 241 5.86 10.63 1.76
N VAL A 242 6.72 9.66 2.03
CA VAL A 242 6.81 9.07 3.37
C VAL A 242 7.23 10.14 4.37
N VAL A 243 6.37 10.36 5.38
CA VAL A 243 6.58 11.34 6.45
C VAL A 243 6.87 10.68 7.80
N VAL A 244 6.49 9.40 7.92
CA VAL A 244 6.48 8.64 9.16
C VAL A 244 7.03 7.25 8.89
N LYS A 245 7.91 6.75 9.77
CA LYS A 245 8.54 5.43 9.71
C LYS A 245 8.30 4.65 11.00
N ASP A 246 8.20 3.33 10.90
CA ASP A 246 8.04 2.40 12.02
C ASP A 246 6.85 2.77 12.93
N LEU A 247 5.73 3.12 12.28
CA LEU A 247 4.47 3.44 12.92
C LEU A 247 3.87 2.19 13.59
N ASN A 248 3.65 2.28 14.88
CA ASN A 248 2.93 1.29 15.68
C ASN A 248 1.74 1.97 16.36
N LEU A 249 0.57 1.35 16.25
CA LEU A 249 -0.67 1.78 16.90
C LEU A 249 -1.03 0.76 17.99
N THR A 250 -1.12 1.20 19.23
CA THR A 250 -1.49 0.37 20.37
C THR A 250 -2.89 0.73 20.83
N ILE A 251 -3.74 -0.28 20.93
CA ILE A 251 -5.14 -0.19 21.33
C ILE A 251 -5.28 -1.00 22.61
N ALA A 252 -5.57 -0.34 23.72
CA ALA A 252 -5.73 -0.96 25.04
C ALA A 252 -7.19 -0.87 25.50
N GLN A 253 -7.72 -1.98 26.00
CA GLN A 253 -9.00 -1.99 26.69
C GLN A 253 -8.87 -1.28 28.03
N VAL A 254 -9.98 -0.78 28.55
CA VAL A 254 -10.02 -0.14 29.87
C VAL A 254 -10.67 -1.11 30.83
N ASP A 255 -9.94 -1.47 31.89
CA ASP A 255 -10.39 -2.46 32.88
C ASP A 255 -11.76 -2.09 33.44
N GLU A 256 -12.63 -3.09 33.59
CA GLU A 256 -14.03 -2.97 34.02
C GLU A 256 -14.96 -2.15 33.11
N GLU A 257 -14.44 -1.44 32.10
CA GLU A 257 -15.22 -0.62 31.17
C GLU A 257 -15.44 -1.30 29.81
N SER A 258 -14.48 -2.10 29.34
CA SER A 258 -14.58 -2.77 28.05
C SER A 258 -13.68 -4.00 27.92
N LYS A 259 -14.03 -4.86 26.96
CA LYS A 259 -13.17 -5.95 26.48
C LYS A 259 -13.01 -5.88 24.97
N ILE A 260 -11.78 -5.98 24.47
CA ILE A 260 -11.54 -6.09 23.02
C ILE A 260 -12.00 -7.46 22.53
N LYS A 261 -12.94 -7.47 21.57
CA LYS A 261 -13.45 -8.68 20.91
C LYS A 261 -12.72 -8.97 19.62
N ASN A 262 -12.44 -7.94 18.83
CA ASN A 262 -11.75 -8.04 17.55
C ASN A 262 -11.15 -6.69 17.15
N VAL A 263 -10.03 -6.72 16.42
CA VAL A 263 -9.39 -5.55 15.82
C VAL A 263 -9.11 -5.86 14.35
N SER A 264 -9.81 -5.20 13.43
CA SER A 264 -9.59 -5.32 12.00
C SER A 264 -8.72 -4.17 11.49
N ALA A 265 -7.55 -4.51 10.97
CA ALA A 265 -6.55 -3.58 10.43
C ALA A 265 -5.91 -4.18 9.18
N GLY A 266 -6.70 -4.80 8.29
CA GLY A 266 -6.18 -5.48 7.09
C GLY A 266 -5.18 -6.59 7.40
N ASN A 267 -4.15 -6.72 6.56
CA ASN A 267 -3.08 -7.73 6.68
C ASN A 267 -1.83 -7.22 7.43
N TYR A 268 -1.94 -6.10 8.15
CA TYR A 268 -0.84 -5.57 8.94
C TYR A 268 -0.51 -6.49 10.13
N PRO A 269 0.77 -6.73 10.45
CA PRO A 269 1.17 -7.53 11.60
C PRO A 269 0.59 -6.98 12.90
N LYS A 270 0.09 -7.90 13.75
CA LYS A 270 -0.48 -7.58 15.06
C LYS A 270 0.25 -8.37 16.14
N THR A 271 0.46 -7.73 17.28
CA THR A 271 0.88 -8.39 18.52
C THR A 271 -0.20 -8.16 19.55
N GLU A 272 -0.70 -9.24 20.14
CA GLU A 272 -1.80 -9.22 21.09
C GLU A 272 -1.33 -9.68 22.47
N ASN A 273 -1.84 -9.03 23.50
CA ASN A 273 -1.80 -9.53 24.87
C ASN A 273 -3.22 -9.44 25.47
N ASP A 274 -3.40 -9.87 26.71
CA ASP A 274 -4.73 -9.99 27.34
C ASP A 274 -5.52 -8.67 27.41
N TYR A 275 -4.85 -7.52 27.27
CA TYR A 275 -5.42 -6.18 27.49
C TYR A 275 -5.24 -5.22 26.31
N SER A 276 -4.42 -5.56 25.32
CA SER A 276 -4.10 -4.64 24.23
C SER A 276 -3.67 -5.35 22.95
N VAL A 277 -3.89 -4.64 21.83
CA VAL A 277 -3.49 -5.04 20.48
C VAL A 277 -2.59 -3.95 19.91
N THR A 278 -1.39 -4.32 19.48
CA THR A 278 -0.46 -3.42 18.78
C THR A 278 -0.39 -3.79 17.30
N ILE A 279 -0.69 -2.84 16.42
CA ILE A 279 -0.61 -2.99 14.96
C ILE A 279 0.64 -2.29 14.45
N SER A 280 1.44 -2.99 13.64
CA SER A 280 2.65 -2.42 13.03
C SER A 280 2.40 -2.06 11.57
N PHE A 281 2.23 -0.76 11.30
CA PHE A 281 1.96 -0.25 9.95
C PHE A 281 3.24 -0.01 9.13
N GLY A 282 4.37 0.22 9.80
CA GLY A 282 5.62 0.54 9.13
C GLY A 282 5.64 1.99 8.66
N GLU A 283 5.53 2.22 7.36
CA GLU A 283 5.60 3.56 6.79
C GLU A 283 4.21 4.20 6.69
N LEU A 284 4.14 5.53 6.72
CA LEU A 284 2.91 6.29 6.44
C LEU A 284 3.25 7.49 5.54
N TYR A 285 2.56 7.59 4.41
CA TYR A 285 2.73 8.64 3.43
C TYR A 285 1.93 9.89 3.83
N ASN A 286 2.36 11.04 3.31
CA ASN A 286 1.61 12.27 3.47
C ASN A 286 0.23 12.13 2.82
N ASN A 287 -0.83 12.50 3.55
CA ASN A 287 -2.23 12.33 3.16
C ASN A 287 -2.66 10.86 2.94
N GLU A 288 -1.84 9.86 3.31
CA GLU A 288 -2.31 8.48 3.45
C GLU A 288 -3.21 8.38 4.68
N VAL A 289 -4.25 7.56 4.59
CA VAL A 289 -5.23 7.34 5.65
C VAL A 289 -5.29 5.85 5.94
N LEU A 290 -5.02 5.49 7.19
CA LEU A 290 -5.16 4.15 7.72
C LEU A 290 -6.38 4.11 8.65
N MET A 291 -7.23 3.11 8.46
CA MET A 291 -8.43 2.87 9.26
C MET A 291 -8.33 1.55 10.00
N VAL A 292 -8.78 1.53 11.26
CA VAL A 292 -8.83 0.33 12.10
C VAL A 292 -10.22 0.22 12.72
N MET A 293 -10.87 -0.91 12.51
CA MET A 293 -12.18 -1.21 13.08
C MET A 293 -12.01 -2.04 14.34
N VAL A 294 -12.38 -1.50 15.50
CA VAL A 294 -12.31 -2.17 16.81
C VAL A 294 -13.71 -2.54 17.27
N TYR A 295 -13.88 -3.78 17.71
CA TYR A 295 -15.11 -4.30 18.28
C TYR A 295 -14.89 -4.52 19.78
N LEU A 296 -15.69 -3.83 20.60
CA LEU A 296 -15.63 -3.88 22.05
C LEU A 296 -16.89 -4.52 22.62
N LEU A 297 -16.75 -5.25 23.71
CA LEU A 297 -17.86 -5.64 24.57
C LEU A 297 -17.85 -4.72 25.79
N LEU A 298 -18.91 -3.95 25.99
CA LEU A 298 -19.10 -3.12 27.18
C LEU A 298 -19.91 -3.92 28.20
N PRO A 299 -19.47 -4.06 29.46
CA PRO A 299 -20.19 -4.80 30.48
C PRO A 299 -21.42 -4.03 30.96
N LYS A 300 -22.32 -4.75 31.63
CA LYS A 300 -23.46 -4.13 32.31
C LYS A 300 -22.99 -3.14 33.40
N VAL A 301 -23.65 -2.00 33.50
CA VAL A 301 -23.46 -0.99 34.55
C VAL A 301 -24.79 -0.64 35.23
N GLU A 302 -24.74 -0.19 36.48
CA GLU A 302 -25.95 0.03 37.30
C GLU A 302 -26.55 1.43 37.17
N SER A 303 -25.79 2.41 36.67
CA SER A 303 -26.22 3.80 36.60
C SER A 303 -25.64 4.53 35.39
N GLU A 304 -26.34 5.58 34.94
CA GLU A 304 -25.86 6.44 33.86
C GLU A 304 -24.55 7.14 34.24
N ARG A 305 -23.56 7.09 33.34
CA ARG A 305 -22.22 7.65 33.57
C ARG A 305 -21.45 7.75 32.26
N ASN A 306 -20.37 8.53 32.25
CA ASN A 306 -19.38 8.43 31.19
C ASN A 306 -18.45 7.24 31.46
N SER A 307 -18.12 6.51 30.42
CA SER A 307 -17.22 5.37 30.42
C SER A 307 -16.10 5.61 29.41
N ASP A 308 -14.87 5.49 29.89
CA ASP A 308 -13.67 5.46 29.06
C ASP A 308 -13.54 4.04 28.51
N VAL A 309 -13.91 3.82 27.26
CA VAL A 309 -14.09 2.46 26.71
C VAL A 309 -12.89 1.95 25.92
N LEU A 310 -11.95 2.82 25.54
CA LEU A 310 -10.77 2.44 24.77
C LEU A 310 -9.66 3.46 24.99
N GLN A 311 -8.43 3.00 25.16
CA GLN A 311 -7.25 3.86 25.14
C GLN A 311 -6.40 3.56 23.91
N VAL A 312 -5.98 4.60 23.21
CA VAL A 312 -5.20 4.50 21.97
C VAL A 312 -3.92 5.32 22.11
N THR A 313 -2.78 4.70 21.84
CA THR A 313 -1.47 5.36 21.73
C THR A 313 -0.82 4.97 20.41
N TYR A 314 0.12 5.76 19.93
CA TYR A 314 0.90 5.39 18.76
C TYR A 314 2.31 5.98 18.83
N THR A 315 3.26 5.26 18.24
CA THR A 315 4.67 5.65 18.20
C THR A 315 5.20 5.59 16.78
N TYR A 316 6.11 6.48 16.43
CA TYR A 316 6.82 6.41 15.15
C TYR A 316 8.15 7.15 15.17
N SER A 317 8.99 6.89 14.17
CA SER A 317 10.19 7.68 13.89
C SER A 317 9.94 8.68 12.76
N SER A 318 10.37 9.93 12.95
CA SER A 318 10.31 10.97 11.91
C SER A 318 11.67 11.17 11.21
N GLY A 319 11.71 12.01 10.16
CA GLY A 319 12.89 12.32 9.33
C GLY A 319 14.22 12.52 10.07
N LYS A 320 14.16 12.99 11.32
CA LYS A 320 15.32 13.29 12.16
C LYS A 320 15.74 12.12 13.10
N GLY A 321 15.15 10.93 12.93
CA GLY A 321 15.44 9.73 13.74
C GLY A 321 14.95 9.78 15.19
N LYS A 322 14.21 10.82 15.58
CA LYS A 322 13.61 10.95 16.91
C LYS A 322 12.34 10.11 16.97
N LEU A 323 12.22 9.29 18.01
CA LEU A 323 10.98 8.61 18.36
C LEU A 323 9.96 9.65 18.84
N PHE A 324 8.82 9.64 18.19
CA PHE A 324 7.62 10.33 18.61
C PHE A 324 6.70 9.31 19.31
N GLU A 325 6.14 9.73 20.44
CA GLU A 325 5.14 8.97 21.19
C GLU A 325 3.94 9.88 21.43
N ALA A 326 2.78 9.45 20.94
CA ALA A 326 1.55 10.19 21.12
C ALA A 326 1.07 10.09 22.56
N HIS A 327 0.52 11.19 23.07
CA HIS A 327 -0.24 11.13 24.32
C HIS A 327 -1.43 10.17 24.14
N PRO A 328 -1.80 9.39 25.18
CA PRO A 328 -2.96 8.53 25.12
C PRO A 328 -4.24 9.30 24.76
N ILE A 329 -4.98 8.77 23.79
CA ILE A 329 -6.28 9.27 23.35
C ILE A 329 -7.33 8.27 23.82
N THR A 330 -8.34 8.75 24.52
CA THR A 330 -9.40 7.90 25.07
C THR A 330 -10.67 8.03 24.25
N ALA A 331 -11.29 6.90 23.89
CA ALA A 331 -12.66 6.86 23.39
C ALA A 331 -13.61 6.84 24.58
N ILE A 332 -14.59 7.76 24.59
CA ILE A 332 -15.53 7.93 25.68
C ILE A 332 -16.95 7.68 25.16
N VAL A 333 -17.77 7.03 25.97
CA VAL A 333 -19.19 6.79 25.70
C VAL A 333 -20.03 7.15 26.92
N THR A 334 -21.19 7.75 26.71
CA THR A 334 -22.18 7.99 27.76
C THR A 334 -23.08 6.75 27.91
N ARG A 335 -23.02 6.08 29.06
CA ARG A 335 -23.90 4.96 29.42
C ARG A 335 -25.25 5.52 29.85
N VAL A 336 -26.35 5.10 29.21
CA VAL A 336 -27.72 5.61 29.44
C VAL A 336 -28.75 4.48 29.48
N GLU A 337 -29.91 4.67 30.13
CA GLU A 337 -30.95 3.63 30.22
C GLU A 337 -31.51 3.24 28.84
N LYS A 338 -31.72 4.23 27.97
CA LYS A 338 -32.28 4.03 26.62
C LYS A 338 -31.45 4.79 25.59
N ALA A 339 -30.41 4.14 25.09
CA ALA A 339 -29.56 4.70 24.05
C ALA A 339 -30.34 4.87 22.74
N THR A 340 -30.10 6.00 22.05
CA THR A 340 -30.63 6.18 20.70
C THR A 340 -29.74 5.47 19.70
N TYR A 341 -30.15 4.29 19.23
CA TYR A 341 -29.38 3.57 18.21
C TYR A 341 -29.55 4.23 16.84
N LYS A 342 -28.53 5.00 16.44
CA LYS A 342 -28.32 5.42 15.05
C LYS A 342 -26.86 5.16 14.72
N GLU A 343 -26.63 4.13 13.93
CA GLU A 343 -25.27 3.75 13.56
C GLU A 343 -24.61 4.84 12.71
N GLU A 344 -23.37 5.17 13.07
CA GLU A 344 -22.59 6.22 12.43
C GLU A 344 -22.25 5.79 10.99
N PRO A 345 -22.63 6.56 9.95
CA PRO A 345 -22.44 6.15 8.56
C PRO A 345 -21.00 5.76 8.18
N LYS A 346 -19.99 6.35 8.81
CA LYS A 346 -18.58 5.99 8.58
C LYS A 346 -18.23 4.60 9.13
N LEU A 347 -18.88 4.15 10.20
CA LEU A 347 -18.74 2.79 10.72
C LEU A 347 -19.35 1.79 9.74
N ILE A 348 -20.57 2.06 9.26
CA ILE A 348 -21.26 1.21 8.29
C ILE A 348 -20.43 1.11 7.00
N LEU A 349 -19.91 2.23 6.50
CA LEU A 349 -19.10 2.24 5.28
C LEU A 349 -17.84 1.38 5.43
N GLU A 350 -17.11 1.52 6.54
CA GLU A 350 -15.89 0.75 6.75
C GLU A 350 -16.18 -0.75 6.94
N GLU A 351 -17.24 -1.09 7.66
CA GLU A 351 -17.70 -2.48 7.78
C GLU A 351 -18.08 -3.07 6.42
N ASN A 352 -18.82 -2.32 5.61
CA ASN A 352 -19.17 -2.73 4.26
C ASN A 352 -17.92 -2.89 3.38
N ARG A 353 -16.93 -1.99 3.47
CA ARG A 353 -15.64 -2.14 2.76
C ARG A 353 -14.93 -3.43 3.14
N LEU A 354 -14.90 -3.78 4.43
CA LEU A 354 -14.29 -5.02 4.92
C LEU A 354 -15.06 -6.26 4.45
N ASN A 355 -16.39 -6.21 4.45
CA ASN A 355 -17.24 -7.28 3.92
C ASN A 355 -17.06 -7.44 2.41
N THR A 356 -16.98 -6.34 1.65
CA THR A 356 -16.67 -6.35 0.22
C THR A 356 -15.31 -7.01 -0.05
N LEU A 357 -14.27 -6.67 0.73
CA LEU A 357 -12.96 -7.34 0.63
C LEU A 357 -13.07 -8.86 0.87
N LYS A 358 -13.83 -9.27 1.89
CA LYS A 358 -14.07 -10.69 2.17
C LYS A 358 -14.79 -11.38 1.00
N SER A 359 -15.85 -10.77 0.46
CA SER A 359 -16.58 -11.33 -0.68
C SER A 359 -15.73 -11.43 -1.95
N VAL A 360 -14.88 -10.42 -2.23
CA VAL A 360 -13.96 -10.48 -3.39
C VAL A 360 -12.97 -11.63 -3.25
N LYS A 361 -12.41 -11.86 -2.04
CA LYS A 361 -11.54 -13.01 -1.78
C LYS A 361 -12.25 -14.33 -2.00
N GLU A 362 -13.46 -14.47 -1.47
CA GLU A 362 -14.27 -15.68 -1.63
C GLU A 362 -14.63 -15.91 -3.11
N ALA A 363 -15.02 -14.86 -3.83
CA ALA A 363 -15.29 -14.91 -5.27
C ALA A 363 -14.05 -15.31 -6.07
N ARG A 364 -12.87 -14.75 -5.77
CA ARG A 364 -11.61 -15.14 -6.41
C ARG A 364 -11.32 -16.63 -6.19
N VAL A 365 -11.45 -17.13 -4.96
CA VAL A 365 -11.24 -18.56 -4.66
C VAL A 365 -12.25 -19.44 -5.41
N MET A 366 -13.51 -19.04 -5.54
CA MET A 366 -14.49 -19.77 -6.34
C MET A 366 -14.13 -19.77 -7.83
N ALA A 367 -13.73 -18.62 -8.39
CA ALA A 367 -13.33 -18.49 -9.78
C ALA A 367 -12.03 -19.25 -10.10
N ASP A 368 -11.08 -19.31 -9.14
CA ASP A 368 -9.87 -20.14 -9.24
C ASP A 368 -10.22 -21.64 -9.33
N ASN A 369 -11.34 -22.05 -8.74
CA ASN A 369 -11.89 -23.42 -8.79
C ASN A 369 -12.87 -23.65 -9.97
N MET A 370 -12.88 -22.75 -10.96
CA MET A 370 -13.78 -22.81 -12.13
C MET A 370 -15.27 -22.67 -11.79
N GLU A 371 -15.62 -22.10 -10.63
CA GLU A 371 -17.00 -21.87 -10.18
C GLU A 371 -17.44 -20.41 -10.44
N LEU A 372 -17.32 -19.93 -11.69
CA LEU A 372 -17.53 -18.51 -12.04
C LEU A 372 -18.93 -17.97 -11.70
N GLU A 373 -19.97 -18.81 -11.81
CA GLU A 373 -21.33 -18.38 -11.46
C GLU A 373 -21.46 -18.09 -9.96
N LYS A 374 -20.93 -18.96 -9.10
CA LYS A 374 -20.90 -18.71 -7.65
C LYS A 374 -20.00 -17.53 -7.29
N ALA A 375 -18.90 -17.35 -8.01
CA ALA A 375 -18.03 -16.19 -7.84
C ALA A 375 -18.79 -14.88 -8.13
N LYS A 376 -19.58 -14.83 -9.20
CA LYS A 376 -20.42 -13.67 -9.54
C LYS A 376 -21.54 -13.44 -8.53
N GLU A 377 -22.23 -14.49 -8.10
CA GLU A 377 -23.22 -14.39 -7.01
C GLU A 377 -22.59 -13.71 -5.78
N LYS A 378 -21.34 -14.06 -5.46
CA LYS A 378 -20.63 -13.47 -4.33
C LYS A 378 -20.25 -12.01 -4.52
N VAL A 379 -19.91 -11.62 -5.75
CA VAL A 379 -19.68 -10.21 -6.13
C VAL A 379 -20.98 -9.42 -6.05
N ASP A 380 -22.10 -9.98 -6.51
CA ASP A 380 -23.42 -9.35 -6.49
C ASP A 380 -23.94 -9.15 -5.06
N GLU A 381 -23.73 -10.12 -4.16
CA GLU A 381 -23.98 -9.96 -2.72
C GLU A 381 -23.25 -8.74 -2.15
N ALA A 382 -21.98 -8.56 -2.52
CA ALA A 382 -21.19 -7.41 -2.08
C ALA A 382 -21.68 -6.08 -2.66
N GLN A 383 -22.18 -6.08 -3.90
CA GLN A 383 -22.78 -4.89 -4.52
C GLN A 383 -24.05 -4.47 -3.78
N ASN A 384 -24.94 -5.43 -3.47
CA ASN A 384 -26.19 -5.16 -2.76
C ASN A 384 -25.96 -4.52 -1.38
N LEU A 385 -24.94 -4.96 -0.64
CA LEU A 385 -24.58 -4.38 0.66
C LEU A 385 -24.19 -2.88 0.57
N LEU A 386 -23.68 -2.44 -0.57
CA LEU A 386 -23.27 -1.04 -0.78
C LEU A 386 -24.45 -0.12 -1.08
N GLU A 387 -25.57 -0.64 -1.60
CA GLU A 387 -26.76 0.16 -1.94
C GLU A 387 -27.48 0.73 -0.70
N ASP A 388 -27.31 0.07 0.45
CA ASP A 388 -27.97 0.44 1.70
C ASP A 388 -27.37 1.69 2.38
N VAL A 389 -26.19 2.15 1.95
CA VAL A 389 -25.48 3.30 2.56
C VAL A 389 -25.90 4.63 1.91
N LYS A 390 -26.74 5.40 2.62
CA LYS A 390 -27.38 6.62 2.07
C LYS A 390 -26.70 7.95 2.43
N ALA A 391 -25.54 7.93 3.07
CA ALA A 391 -24.87 9.17 3.50
C ALA A 391 -24.19 9.90 2.33
N VAL A 392 -24.26 11.24 2.34
CA VAL A 392 -23.77 12.07 1.22
C VAL A 392 -22.24 12.08 1.15
N ASP A 393 -21.57 12.10 2.30
CA ASP A 393 -20.11 12.13 2.42
C ASP A 393 -19.44 10.78 2.11
N THR A 394 -20.21 9.70 2.01
CA THR A 394 -19.72 8.35 1.66
C THR A 394 -19.87 8.01 0.17
N LYS A 395 -20.56 8.87 -0.60
CA LYS A 395 -21.03 8.57 -1.97
C LYS A 395 -19.90 8.24 -2.95
N GLU A 396 -18.79 8.96 -2.90
CA GLU A 396 -17.67 8.71 -3.83
C GLU A 396 -16.98 7.37 -3.54
N ILE A 397 -16.80 7.01 -2.26
CA ILE A 397 -16.18 5.73 -1.88
C ILE A 397 -17.08 4.56 -2.32
N ILE A 398 -18.39 4.66 -2.06
CA ILE A 398 -19.38 3.67 -2.50
C ILE A 398 -19.32 3.51 -4.01
N LYS A 399 -19.35 4.64 -4.75
CA LYS A 399 -19.28 4.63 -6.21
C LYS A 399 -18.01 3.95 -6.74
N THR A 400 -16.86 4.19 -6.11
CA THR A 400 -15.62 3.51 -6.50
C THR A 400 -15.68 2.01 -6.21
N LEU A 401 -16.15 1.60 -5.03
CA LEU A 401 -16.30 0.18 -4.66
C LEU A 401 -17.30 -0.55 -5.58
N THR A 402 -18.46 0.06 -5.86
CA THR A 402 -19.44 -0.51 -6.78
C THR A 402 -18.83 -0.69 -8.18
N TYR A 403 -18.06 0.30 -8.64
CA TYR A 403 -17.40 0.21 -9.94
C TYR A 403 -16.31 -0.88 -9.96
N ASP A 404 -15.51 -1.03 -8.89
CA ASP A 404 -14.58 -2.16 -8.74
C ASP A 404 -15.28 -3.51 -8.91
N LEU A 405 -16.41 -3.70 -8.20
CA LEU A 405 -17.18 -4.94 -8.25
C LEU A 405 -17.80 -5.20 -9.63
N GLN A 406 -18.28 -4.15 -10.31
CA GLN A 406 -18.80 -4.27 -11.68
C GLN A 406 -17.70 -4.73 -12.64
N GLN A 407 -16.53 -4.12 -12.57
CA GLN A 407 -15.40 -4.49 -13.41
C GLN A 407 -14.93 -5.92 -13.12
N LEU A 408 -14.85 -6.33 -11.85
CA LEU A 408 -14.51 -7.71 -11.52
C LEU A 408 -15.54 -8.71 -12.07
N SER A 409 -16.83 -8.41 -11.97
CA SER A 409 -17.90 -9.26 -12.52
C SER A 409 -17.81 -9.40 -14.05
N GLU A 410 -17.53 -8.30 -14.77
CA GLU A 410 -17.29 -8.29 -16.22
C GLU A 410 -16.11 -9.19 -16.62
N LEU A 411 -15.04 -9.16 -15.82
CA LEU A 411 -13.84 -9.97 -16.02
C LEU A 411 -14.02 -11.45 -15.62
N MET A 412 -15.18 -11.85 -15.11
CA MET A 412 -15.53 -13.24 -14.79
C MET A 412 -16.42 -13.89 -15.86
N THR A 413 -16.42 -13.39 -17.11
CA THR A 413 -17.28 -13.92 -18.17
C THR A 413 -16.86 -15.31 -18.65
N THR A 414 -15.56 -15.56 -18.80
CA THR A 414 -15.02 -16.88 -19.13
C THR A 414 -13.83 -17.18 -18.23
N GLN A 415 -13.48 -18.47 -18.07
CA GLN A 415 -12.35 -18.87 -17.24
C GLN A 415 -11.04 -18.24 -17.73
N LYS A 416 -10.84 -18.21 -19.05
CA LYS A 416 -9.68 -17.59 -19.68
C LYS A 416 -9.58 -16.10 -19.36
N GLU A 417 -10.68 -15.36 -19.52
CA GLU A 417 -10.71 -13.93 -19.22
C GLU A 417 -10.48 -13.65 -17.73
N TYR A 418 -11.03 -14.49 -16.87
CA TYR A 418 -10.77 -14.42 -15.44
C TYR A 418 -9.29 -14.67 -15.15
N GLU A 419 -8.68 -15.72 -15.68
CA GLU A 419 -7.27 -16.03 -15.44
C GLU A 419 -6.33 -14.92 -15.93
N GLU A 420 -6.55 -14.42 -17.14
CA GLU A 420 -5.70 -13.39 -17.76
C GLU A 420 -5.92 -11.99 -17.16
N LYS A 421 -7.12 -11.68 -16.66
CA LYS A 421 -7.51 -10.31 -16.28
C LYS A 421 -8.26 -10.23 -14.95
N GLY A 422 -9.24 -11.10 -14.70
CA GLY A 422 -10.03 -11.06 -13.46
C GLY A 422 -9.21 -11.37 -12.20
N ARG A 423 -8.32 -12.36 -12.25
CA ARG A 423 -7.44 -12.78 -11.17
C ARG A 423 -6.43 -11.70 -10.77
N PRO A 424 -5.60 -11.14 -11.69
CA PRO A 424 -4.71 -10.05 -11.32
C PRO A 424 -5.48 -8.81 -10.82
N TYR A 425 -6.68 -8.55 -11.36
CA TYR A 425 -7.56 -7.49 -10.83
C TYR A 425 -7.93 -7.72 -9.35
N ALA A 426 -8.44 -8.92 -9.04
CA ALA A 426 -8.87 -9.28 -7.69
C ALA A 426 -7.70 -9.24 -6.71
N LEU A 427 -6.52 -9.73 -7.10
CA LEU A 427 -5.32 -9.70 -6.26
C LEU A 427 -4.81 -8.27 -5.98
N SER A 428 -4.88 -7.39 -6.98
CA SER A 428 -4.56 -5.96 -6.79
C SER A 428 -5.60 -5.24 -5.91
N PHE A 429 -6.88 -5.56 -6.10
CA PHE A 429 -7.96 -5.09 -5.23
C PHE A 429 -7.72 -5.52 -3.78
N GLU A 430 -7.47 -6.81 -3.54
CA GLU A 430 -7.18 -7.37 -2.21
C GLU A 430 -6.01 -6.63 -1.56
N THR A 431 -4.87 -6.56 -2.25
CA THR A 431 -3.66 -5.91 -1.72
C THR A 431 -3.94 -4.45 -1.36
N SER A 432 -4.65 -3.73 -2.23
CA SER A 432 -4.98 -2.32 -2.03
C SER A 432 -5.89 -2.10 -0.82
N HIS A 433 -6.91 -2.94 -0.62
CA HIS A 433 -7.84 -2.83 0.51
C HIS A 433 -7.27 -3.35 1.83
N GLU A 434 -6.40 -4.35 1.80
CA GLU A 434 -5.70 -4.86 2.99
C GLU A 434 -4.65 -3.88 3.51
N ARG A 435 -3.87 -3.28 2.61
CA ARG A 435 -2.85 -2.29 2.94
C ARG A 435 -3.41 -0.87 3.03
N GLN A 436 -4.65 -0.64 2.59
CA GLN A 436 -5.22 0.70 2.46
C GLN A 436 -4.30 1.65 1.67
N ARG A 437 -3.69 1.10 0.63
CA ARG A 437 -2.74 1.76 -0.26
C ARG A 437 -3.19 1.62 -1.68
N TYR A 438 -2.94 2.64 -2.48
CA TYR A 438 -3.22 2.55 -3.89
C TYR A 438 -2.37 1.45 -4.54
N ALA A 439 -3.02 0.62 -5.35
CA ALA A 439 -2.39 -0.29 -6.28
C ALA A 439 -3.11 -0.18 -7.63
N ALA A 440 -2.38 -0.29 -8.74
CA ALA A 440 -3.01 -0.23 -10.06
C ALA A 440 -3.85 -1.49 -10.28
N ARG A 441 -5.10 -1.30 -10.72
CA ARG A 441 -6.09 -2.37 -10.92
C ARG A 441 -6.44 -2.42 -12.41
N GLY A 442 -5.52 -2.94 -13.20
CA GLY A 442 -5.57 -2.84 -14.65
C GLY A 442 -5.56 -1.38 -15.13
N ASP A 443 -6.06 -1.15 -16.33
CA ASP A 443 -6.02 0.16 -17.01
C ASP A 443 -7.18 1.08 -16.64
N ILE A 444 -7.75 0.88 -15.44
CA ILE A 444 -9.02 1.48 -15.05
C ILE A 444 -8.78 2.75 -14.23
N GLU A 445 -8.67 3.90 -14.91
CA GLU A 445 -8.31 5.17 -14.26
C GLU A 445 -9.34 5.69 -13.25
N LYS A 446 -10.61 5.28 -13.35
CA LYS A 446 -11.68 5.71 -12.42
C LYS A 446 -11.53 5.10 -11.03
N VAL A 447 -10.80 4.00 -10.90
CA VAL A 447 -10.56 3.34 -9.61
C VAL A 447 -9.30 3.92 -8.97
N ARG A 448 -9.50 4.76 -7.96
CA ARG A 448 -8.42 5.51 -7.28
C ARG A 448 -8.49 5.38 -5.76
N SER A 449 -9.08 4.29 -5.26
CA SER A 449 -9.13 4.01 -3.82
C SER A 449 -7.73 4.12 -3.20
N PHE A 450 -7.63 4.89 -2.11
CA PHE A 450 -6.38 5.14 -1.37
C PHE A 450 -5.29 5.92 -2.12
N ALA A 451 -5.58 6.51 -3.28
CA ALA A 451 -4.63 7.38 -3.97
C ALA A 451 -4.46 8.71 -3.24
N THR A 452 -3.21 9.12 -2.98
CA THR A 452 -2.93 10.44 -2.40
C THR A 452 -2.90 11.55 -3.46
N PRO A 453 -3.01 12.83 -3.07
CA PRO A 453 -2.89 13.94 -4.00
C PRO A 453 -1.58 13.92 -4.82
N ARG A 454 -0.46 13.50 -4.21
CA ARG A 454 0.82 13.38 -4.93
C ARG A 454 0.79 12.29 -5.99
N MET A 455 0.16 11.15 -5.69
CA MET A 455 -0.02 10.08 -6.67
C MET A 455 -0.86 10.54 -7.87
N ASN A 456 -1.89 11.36 -7.64
CA ASN A 456 -2.68 11.94 -8.72
C ASN A 456 -1.88 12.95 -9.56
N ALA A 457 -1.08 13.82 -8.92
CA ALA A 457 -0.21 14.75 -9.64
C ALA A 457 0.80 14.00 -10.55
N TYR A 458 1.45 12.97 -10.01
CA TYR A 458 2.41 12.15 -10.75
C TYR A 458 1.75 11.32 -11.86
N LEU A 459 0.51 10.89 -11.70
CA LEU A 459 -0.27 10.28 -12.78
C LEU A 459 -0.42 11.25 -13.96
N GLU A 460 -0.85 12.49 -13.70
CA GLU A 460 -1.04 13.50 -14.76
C GLU A 460 0.27 13.92 -15.42
N GLU A 461 1.36 14.02 -14.65
CA GLU A 461 2.70 14.26 -15.20
C GLU A 461 3.18 13.10 -16.06
N ALA A 462 2.93 11.85 -15.65
CA ALA A 462 3.31 10.66 -16.43
C ALA A 462 2.52 10.55 -17.74
N LYS A 463 1.24 10.95 -17.74
CA LYS A 463 0.42 11.02 -18.98
C LYS A 463 1.07 11.95 -20.00
N LYS A 464 1.40 13.18 -19.59
CA LYS A 464 2.06 14.16 -20.45
C LYS A 464 3.44 13.68 -20.91
N PHE A 465 4.19 13.03 -20.02
CA PHE A 465 5.50 12.48 -20.35
C PHE A 465 5.43 11.36 -21.39
N ASN A 466 4.40 10.51 -21.33
CA ASN A 466 4.20 9.45 -22.33
C ASN A 466 3.85 10.01 -23.73
N GLU A 467 3.21 11.18 -23.80
CA GLU A 467 2.88 11.86 -25.07
C GLU A 467 4.10 12.50 -25.71
N ASP A 468 4.96 13.15 -24.91
CA ASP A 468 6.22 13.75 -25.37
C ASP A 468 7.34 13.56 -24.33
N PRO A 469 8.07 12.43 -24.38
CA PRO A 469 9.19 12.16 -23.48
C PRO A 469 10.36 13.14 -23.62
N ALA A 470 10.39 13.93 -24.70
CA ALA A 470 11.43 14.92 -24.98
C ALA A 470 11.06 16.33 -24.49
N SER A 471 9.79 16.58 -24.13
CA SER A 471 9.37 17.83 -23.49
C SER A 471 9.97 17.91 -22.08
N LYS A 472 10.76 18.96 -21.84
CA LYS A 472 11.43 19.22 -20.55
C LYS A 472 10.58 20.08 -19.63
#